data_AF-A0A3A6R4J0-F1
#
_entry.id   AF-A0A3A6R4J0-F1
#
_cell.length_a   1.000
_cell.length_b   1.000
_cell.length_c   1.000
_cell.angle_alpha   90.00
_cell.angle_beta   90.00
_cell.angle_gamma   90.00
#
_symmetry.space_group_name_H-M   'P 1'
#
loop_
_entity.id
_entity.type
_entity.pdbx_description
1 polymer ?
#
loop_
_entity_poly.entity_id
_entity_poly.type
_entity_poly.pdbx_seq_one_letter_code
_entity_poly.pdbx_strand_id
1 'polypeptide(L)'
;MRKLRVYAFDPQAATQLDTARISHATIQIPWEERWEAKMRPGPVNEYFEVIDFDPGSGQFYDPVDLNDPHLLAQDGLKPSEGDPRFHQQMVFAVAMKTVKLFERALGRKVYWCPQWDVKADTYRKVRKLRIYPHGLREANAYYSKEKKALLFGYFKASMTDPGVNLPGSWVFTALSHDIIAHETTHAILDGLHRRYSESTSADSLAFHEAFADIVALLMHFMLPEAVTQHVAANGGNLSQRSWMSGLARQFGEATGGYAALREAIDDKDSQQLPDPTLLSRTGEPHARGAILVAAVFDAFIGIYEQRSADLLRLADGVGRSGSRLPQELVQRLTREATKSADHVLRMCIRALDYLPPIDVRFGEFLRAIVTADTDLIADDPMQYRLAMIQAFRRRGILPDKCLSLAPDSLLWETPRGELSARDLLSVVDGPHALDITPQYQRDKGFTQAERNRKIVWNWLMKVCSRDAHWVDALGVVFDPQRGKDYFAGTLFAGKDPARPAVEVHSVRSCRRAGPDGQDLRQLVIEITQRRRAFLSPDVQHEQDQLDMSDAESPPGYDFLFRGGATLIIDLRDGKLRYVIRKRIDDNLRLMAHRRFLAAGSDSLTLTYRHPDGRDNPFALMHRGI
;
A
#
# COMPACT_ATOMS: atom_id res chain seq x y z
N MET A 1 -23.88 11.88 -2.36
CA MET A 1 -22.94 10.92 -2.98
C MET A 1 -23.32 10.76 -4.43
N ARG A 2 -22.35 10.80 -5.35
CA ARG A 2 -22.49 10.34 -6.74
C ARG A 2 -22.44 8.81 -6.72
N LYS A 3 -23.38 8.15 -7.41
CA LYS A 3 -23.43 6.69 -7.54
C LYS A 3 -23.01 6.33 -8.96
N LEU A 4 -22.10 5.36 -9.10
CA LEU A 4 -21.58 4.90 -10.37
C LEU A 4 -21.63 3.37 -10.43
N ARG A 5 -22.23 2.84 -11.49
CA ARG A 5 -22.19 1.41 -11.79
C ARG A 5 -20.80 1.00 -12.27
N VAL A 6 -20.36 -0.16 -11.80
CA VAL A 6 -19.07 -0.78 -12.11
C VAL A 6 -19.26 -2.27 -12.33
N TYR A 7 -18.29 -2.91 -12.95
CA TYR A 7 -18.21 -4.37 -12.93
C TYR A 7 -17.76 -4.84 -11.54
N ALA A 8 -18.50 -5.77 -10.96
CA ALA A 8 -18.13 -6.45 -9.72
C ALA A 8 -17.18 -7.62 -9.98
N PHE A 9 -17.40 -8.30 -11.10
CA PHE A 9 -16.55 -9.36 -11.64
C PHE A 9 -16.18 -9.01 -13.09
N ASP A 10 -15.19 -9.71 -13.64
CA ASP A 10 -14.84 -9.58 -15.05
C ASP A 10 -16.10 -9.58 -15.95
N PRO A 11 -16.18 -8.71 -16.97
CA PRO A 11 -17.32 -8.63 -17.89
C PRO A 11 -17.85 -9.97 -18.41
N GLN A 12 -17.00 -10.99 -18.55
CA GLN A 12 -17.45 -12.32 -19.00
C GLN A 12 -18.31 -13.05 -17.96
N ALA A 13 -18.16 -12.75 -16.67
CA ALA A 13 -19.12 -13.20 -15.66
C ALA A 13 -20.50 -12.52 -15.86
N ALA A 14 -20.63 -11.43 -16.60
CA ALA A 14 -21.92 -10.82 -16.92
C ALA A 14 -22.71 -11.57 -18.00
N THR A 15 -22.08 -12.50 -18.74
CA THR A 15 -22.72 -13.21 -19.86
C THR A 15 -23.36 -14.54 -19.46
N GLN A 16 -23.04 -15.08 -18.27
CA GLN A 16 -23.68 -16.29 -17.74
C GLN A 16 -24.97 -15.94 -16.98
N LEU A 17 -26.06 -16.67 -17.24
CA LEU A 17 -27.39 -16.39 -16.68
C LEU A 17 -27.41 -16.33 -15.13
N ASP A 18 -26.58 -17.14 -14.48
CA ASP A 18 -26.50 -17.23 -13.02
C ASP A 18 -25.78 -16.03 -12.37
N THR A 19 -24.93 -15.33 -13.13
CA THR A 19 -24.10 -14.21 -12.66
C THR A 19 -24.46 -12.87 -13.31
N ALA A 20 -25.24 -12.85 -14.39
CA ALA A 20 -25.66 -11.64 -15.13
C ALA A 20 -26.45 -10.62 -14.29
N ARG A 21 -27.18 -11.08 -13.25
CA ARG A 21 -27.90 -10.19 -12.32
C ARG A 21 -26.99 -9.53 -11.28
N ILE A 22 -25.73 -9.99 -11.16
CA ILE A 22 -24.84 -9.73 -10.02
C ILE A 22 -23.44 -9.29 -10.49
N SER A 23 -23.18 -9.30 -11.81
CA SER A 23 -21.94 -8.85 -12.42
C SER A 23 -21.66 -7.37 -12.25
N HIS A 24 -22.65 -6.60 -11.79
CA HIS A 24 -22.55 -5.16 -11.61
C HIS A 24 -22.67 -4.79 -10.15
N ALA A 25 -21.85 -3.84 -9.71
CA ALA A 25 -21.96 -3.22 -8.40
C ALA A 25 -22.13 -1.71 -8.53
N THR A 26 -22.58 -1.06 -7.46
CA THR A 26 -22.66 0.40 -7.40
C THR A 26 -21.65 0.96 -6.40
N ILE A 27 -20.70 1.76 -6.90
CA ILE A 27 -19.76 2.50 -6.07
C ILE A 27 -20.32 3.89 -5.75
N GLN A 28 -20.20 4.30 -4.49
CA GLN A 28 -20.60 5.62 -4.02
C GLN A 28 -19.37 6.49 -3.79
N ILE A 29 -19.34 7.67 -4.43
CA ILE A 29 -18.26 8.64 -4.30
C ILE A 29 -18.83 9.95 -3.76
N PRO A 30 -18.15 10.63 -2.82
CA PRO A 30 -18.55 11.95 -2.37
C PRO A 30 -18.64 12.92 -3.55
N TRP A 31 -19.61 13.84 -3.48
CA TRP A 31 -19.60 14.99 -4.38
C TRP A 31 -18.38 15.85 -4.09
N GLU A 32 -17.95 16.63 -5.08
CA GLU A 32 -16.89 17.61 -4.86
C GLU A 32 -17.32 18.62 -3.80
N GLU A 33 -16.44 18.88 -2.83
CA GLU A 33 -16.73 19.85 -1.77
C GLU A 33 -16.73 21.29 -2.32
N ARG A 34 -17.33 22.24 -1.59
CA ARG A 34 -17.45 23.66 -2.02
C ARG A 34 -16.11 24.35 -2.36
N TRP A 35 -14.99 23.83 -1.85
CA TRP A 35 -13.65 24.36 -2.06
C TRP A 35 -12.81 23.51 -3.04
N GLU A 36 -13.38 22.45 -3.59
CA GLU A 36 -12.77 21.58 -4.60
C GLU A 36 -13.22 22.01 -6.01
N ALA A 37 -12.40 21.70 -7.01
CA ALA A 37 -12.76 21.99 -8.41
C ALA A 37 -13.91 21.07 -8.84
N LYS A 38 -14.91 21.63 -9.53
CA LYS A 38 -16.00 20.85 -10.12
C LYS A 38 -15.44 19.79 -11.07
N MET A 39 -16.06 18.61 -11.06
CA MET A 39 -15.72 17.55 -11.99
C MET A 39 -16.00 17.97 -13.44
N ARG A 40 -15.03 17.68 -14.32
CA ARG A 40 -15.10 17.96 -15.77
C ARG A 40 -15.20 16.64 -16.55
N PRO A 41 -15.67 16.65 -17.82
CA PRO A 41 -15.69 15.48 -18.68
C PRO A 41 -14.31 14.82 -18.83
N GLY A 42 -14.28 13.50 -19.06
CA GLY A 42 -13.05 12.70 -19.07
C GLY A 42 -12.54 12.58 -17.63
N PRO A 43 -13.38 12.02 -16.74
CA PRO A 43 -13.67 12.52 -15.41
C PRO A 43 -12.44 13.09 -14.72
N VAL A 44 -12.40 14.43 -14.63
CA VAL A 44 -11.26 15.15 -14.05
C VAL A 44 -11.67 15.79 -12.74
N ASN A 45 -10.98 15.45 -11.64
CA ASN A 45 -11.20 16.05 -10.32
C ASN A 45 -9.89 16.53 -9.67
N GLU A 46 -9.83 16.60 -8.33
CA GLU A 46 -8.62 16.96 -7.57
C GLU A 46 -7.50 15.90 -7.64
N TYR A 47 -7.84 14.63 -7.85
CA TYR A 47 -6.92 13.49 -7.79
C TYR A 47 -6.54 12.96 -9.17
N PHE A 48 -7.51 12.81 -10.05
CA PHE A 48 -7.37 12.11 -11.32
C PHE A 48 -7.74 12.97 -12.51
N GLU A 49 -7.16 12.62 -13.65
CA GLU A 49 -7.50 13.07 -14.98
C GLU A 49 -7.55 11.84 -15.89
N VAL A 50 -8.74 11.47 -16.35
CA VAL A 50 -8.90 10.30 -17.23
C VAL A 50 -8.73 10.77 -18.68
N ILE A 51 -7.71 10.23 -19.34
CA ILE A 51 -7.36 10.56 -20.72
C ILE A 51 -7.44 9.28 -21.53
N ASP A 52 -8.50 9.15 -22.31
CA ASP A 52 -8.76 7.94 -23.06
C ASP A 52 -8.21 8.06 -24.49
N PHE A 53 -6.89 7.94 -24.59
CA PHE A 53 -6.18 7.88 -25.86
C PHE A 53 -5.77 6.42 -26.11
N ASP A 54 -6.15 5.88 -27.26
CA ASP A 54 -5.72 4.56 -27.71
C ASP A 54 -4.57 4.69 -28.72
N PRO A 55 -3.33 4.30 -28.35
CA PRO A 55 -2.20 4.30 -29.27
C PRO A 55 -2.37 3.34 -30.44
N GLY A 56 -3.18 2.29 -30.30
CA GLY A 56 -3.41 1.28 -31.33
C GLY A 56 -4.22 1.81 -32.52
N SER A 57 -5.22 2.64 -32.26
CA SER A 57 -6.02 3.34 -33.27
C SER A 57 -5.53 4.78 -33.55
N GLY A 58 -4.72 5.36 -32.67
CA GLY A 58 -4.25 6.74 -32.76
C GLY A 58 -5.33 7.78 -32.48
N GLN A 59 -6.36 7.42 -31.72
CA GLN A 59 -7.56 8.26 -31.50
C GLN A 59 -7.84 8.49 -30.02
N PHE A 60 -8.55 9.59 -29.74
CA PHE A 60 -9.15 9.84 -28.44
C PHE A 60 -10.61 9.36 -28.47
N TYR A 61 -11.02 8.63 -27.45
CA TYR A 61 -12.42 8.31 -27.24
C TYR A 61 -13.16 9.47 -26.58
N ASP A 62 -14.46 9.57 -26.82
CA ASP A 62 -15.28 10.65 -26.28
C ASP A 62 -15.23 10.66 -24.75
N PRO A 63 -14.98 11.83 -24.13
CA PRO A 63 -14.89 11.93 -22.67
C PRO A 63 -16.27 11.81 -22.03
N VAL A 64 -16.42 10.93 -21.03
CA VAL A 64 -17.68 10.83 -20.26
C VAL A 64 -17.86 12.02 -19.33
N ASP A 65 -19.05 12.63 -19.32
CA ASP A 65 -19.44 13.66 -18.35
C ASP A 65 -20.28 13.06 -17.22
N LEU A 66 -19.64 12.71 -16.11
CA LEU A 66 -20.34 12.15 -14.94
C LEU A 66 -21.24 13.16 -14.19
N ASN A 67 -21.32 14.41 -14.64
CA ASN A 67 -22.28 15.41 -14.14
C ASN A 67 -23.49 15.60 -15.06
N ASP A 68 -23.57 14.87 -16.18
CA ASP A 68 -24.76 14.88 -17.04
C ASP A 68 -26.00 14.47 -16.22
N PRO A 69 -27.08 15.29 -16.20
CA PRO A 69 -28.31 14.97 -15.46
C PRO A 69 -28.89 13.58 -15.79
N HIS A 70 -28.76 13.10 -17.03
CA HIS A 70 -29.24 11.80 -17.45
C HIS A 70 -28.42 10.66 -16.82
N LEU A 71 -27.10 10.81 -16.76
CA LEU A 71 -26.22 9.83 -16.11
C LEU A 71 -26.41 9.83 -14.60
N LEU A 72 -26.57 11.01 -13.99
CA LEU A 72 -26.84 11.12 -12.55
C LEU A 72 -28.15 10.44 -12.14
N ALA A 73 -29.19 10.51 -12.97
CA ALA A 73 -30.47 9.83 -12.74
C ALA A 73 -30.38 8.30 -12.85
N GLN A 74 -29.32 7.76 -13.46
CA GLN A 74 -29.17 6.33 -13.75
C GLN A 74 -28.03 5.65 -12.99
N ASP A 75 -27.43 6.33 -12.00
CA ASP A 75 -26.22 5.87 -11.32
C ASP A 75 -25.04 5.65 -12.30
N GLY A 76 -24.91 6.52 -13.30
CA GLY A 76 -23.88 6.46 -14.35
C GLY A 76 -24.28 5.62 -15.57
N LEU A 77 -23.30 5.39 -16.45
CA LEU A 77 -23.43 4.51 -17.61
C LEU A 77 -23.67 3.07 -17.16
N LYS A 78 -24.46 2.35 -17.96
CA LYS A 78 -24.62 0.89 -17.81
C LYS A 78 -23.29 0.20 -18.15
N PRO A 79 -22.90 -0.85 -17.41
CA PRO A 79 -21.72 -1.62 -17.74
C PRO A 79 -21.76 -2.16 -19.16
N SER A 80 -20.66 -1.94 -19.88
CA SER A 80 -20.52 -2.25 -21.30
C SER A 80 -19.05 -2.47 -21.64
N GLU A 81 -18.75 -3.58 -22.31
CA GLU A 81 -17.42 -3.84 -22.88
C GLU A 81 -17.16 -2.97 -24.11
N GLY A 82 -18.21 -2.65 -24.88
CA GLY A 82 -18.09 -1.96 -26.17
C GLY A 82 -18.18 -0.44 -26.13
N ASP A 83 -18.51 0.17 -24.98
CA ASP A 83 -18.58 1.63 -24.83
C ASP A 83 -17.37 2.15 -24.04
N PRO A 84 -16.35 2.77 -24.68
CA PRO A 84 -15.17 3.30 -24.01
C PRO A 84 -15.48 4.30 -22.89
N ARG A 85 -16.62 5.02 -22.97
CA ARG A 85 -17.05 5.95 -21.93
C ARG A 85 -17.33 5.22 -20.61
N PHE A 86 -17.81 3.99 -20.68
CA PHE A 86 -17.98 3.16 -19.48
C PHE A 86 -16.63 2.75 -18.88
N HIS A 87 -15.60 2.49 -19.69
CA HIS A 87 -14.26 2.17 -19.20
C HIS A 87 -13.68 3.36 -18.41
N GLN A 88 -13.88 4.58 -18.91
CA GLN A 88 -13.52 5.82 -18.18
C GLN A 88 -14.26 5.94 -16.84
N GLN A 89 -15.55 5.61 -16.79
CA GLN A 89 -16.33 5.57 -15.56
C GLN A 89 -15.80 4.52 -14.59
N MET A 90 -15.50 3.32 -15.09
CA MET A 90 -15.02 2.18 -14.31
C MET A 90 -13.70 2.51 -13.61
N VAL A 91 -12.67 2.88 -14.38
CA VAL A 91 -11.34 3.21 -13.81
C VAL A 91 -11.43 4.36 -12.82
N PHE A 92 -12.24 5.39 -13.12
CA PHE A 92 -12.41 6.54 -12.25
C PHE A 92 -13.09 6.15 -10.94
N ALA A 93 -14.17 5.36 -11.02
CA ALA A 93 -14.97 5.02 -9.86
C ALA A 93 -14.19 4.18 -8.85
N VAL A 94 -13.48 3.16 -9.34
CA VAL A 94 -12.68 2.27 -8.51
C VAL A 94 -11.48 3.01 -7.93
N ALA A 95 -10.71 3.75 -8.75
CA ALA A 95 -9.55 4.49 -8.26
C ALA A 95 -9.92 5.53 -7.19
N MET A 96 -11.05 6.22 -7.36
CA MET A 96 -11.56 7.15 -6.34
C MET A 96 -11.99 6.45 -5.06
N LYS A 97 -12.63 5.28 -5.16
CA LYS A 97 -12.97 4.47 -3.98
C LYS A 97 -11.71 4.06 -3.22
N THR A 98 -10.67 3.60 -3.92
CA THR A 98 -9.36 3.28 -3.32
C THR A 98 -8.81 4.48 -2.56
N VAL A 99 -8.69 5.65 -3.19
CA VAL A 99 -8.21 6.88 -2.53
C VAL A 99 -9.00 7.19 -1.26
N LYS A 100 -10.34 7.13 -1.32
CA LYS A 100 -11.18 7.46 -0.15
C LYS A 100 -11.03 6.46 1.00
N LEU A 101 -10.77 5.19 0.71
CA LEU A 101 -10.45 4.20 1.74
C LEU A 101 -9.14 4.53 2.45
N PHE A 102 -8.10 4.92 1.69
CA PHE A 102 -6.83 5.36 2.28
C PHE A 102 -6.98 6.62 3.13
N GLU A 103 -7.70 7.63 2.63
CA GLU A 103 -7.91 8.88 3.38
C GLU A 103 -8.68 8.64 4.68
N ARG A 104 -9.69 7.76 4.64
CA ARG A 104 -10.46 7.36 5.82
C ARG A 104 -9.62 6.60 6.84
N ALA A 105 -8.74 5.71 6.39
CA ALA A 105 -7.89 4.92 7.28
C ALA A 105 -6.74 5.76 7.88
N LEU A 106 -6.03 6.53 7.06
CA LEU A 106 -4.88 7.34 7.48
C LEU A 106 -5.29 8.62 8.23
N GLY A 107 -6.51 9.11 8.01
CA GLY A 107 -7.00 10.35 8.63
C GLY A 107 -6.37 11.61 8.03
N ARG A 108 -5.97 11.55 6.75
CA ARG A 108 -5.36 12.67 6.00
C ARG A 108 -5.55 12.48 4.49
N LYS A 109 -5.41 13.57 3.72
CA LYS A 109 -5.46 13.54 2.25
C LYS A 109 -4.25 12.79 1.67
N VAL A 110 -4.46 12.02 0.60
CA VAL A 110 -3.38 11.31 -0.12
C VAL A 110 -2.65 12.27 -1.06
N TYR A 111 -1.31 12.21 -1.10
CA TYR A 111 -0.48 12.94 -2.06
C TYR A 111 0.18 11.98 -3.05
N TRP A 112 0.30 12.42 -4.30
CA TRP A 112 1.03 11.68 -5.33
C TRP A 112 2.53 11.97 -5.18
N CYS A 113 3.37 11.00 -5.50
CA CYS A 113 4.82 11.19 -5.48
C CYS A 113 5.18 12.41 -6.33
N PRO A 114 5.92 13.39 -5.79
CA PRO A 114 6.36 14.53 -6.57
C PRO A 114 7.36 14.08 -7.64
N GLN A 115 7.42 14.84 -8.73
CA GLN A 115 8.35 14.62 -9.84
C GLN A 115 9.61 15.45 -9.60
N TRP A 116 10.79 14.88 -9.84
CA TRP A 116 12.04 15.64 -9.79
C TRP A 116 12.14 16.56 -11.00
N ASP A 117 12.30 17.86 -10.77
CA ASP A 117 12.55 18.86 -11.80
C ASP A 117 14.04 19.15 -11.86
N VAL A 118 14.70 18.65 -12.91
CA VAL A 118 16.15 18.79 -13.12
C VAL A 118 16.56 20.26 -13.25
N LYS A 119 15.70 21.12 -13.83
CA LYS A 119 16.02 22.53 -14.07
C LYS A 119 15.92 23.36 -12.79
N ALA A 120 14.94 23.05 -11.95
CA ALA A 120 14.70 23.76 -10.70
C ALA A 120 15.41 23.13 -9.49
N ASP A 121 16.14 22.01 -9.70
CA ASP A 121 16.79 21.21 -8.66
C ASP A 121 15.85 20.93 -7.46
N THR A 122 14.59 20.62 -7.78
CA THR A 122 13.55 20.52 -6.75
C THR A 122 12.42 19.57 -7.14
N TYR A 123 11.70 19.11 -6.12
CA TYR A 123 10.53 18.27 -6.33
C TYR A 123 9.32 19.13 -6.71
N ARG A 124 8.84 18.95 -7.94
CA ARG A 124 7.60 19.54 -8.41
C ARG A 124 6.42 18.66 -8.01
N LYS A 125 5.39 19.31 -7.47
CA LYS A 125 4.16 18.65 -7.09
C LYS A 125 3.44 18.04 -8.31
N VAL A 126 3.00 16.79 -8.15
CA VAL A 126 2.04 16.15 -9.08
C VAL A 126 0.62 16.42 -8.59
N ARG A 127 -0.10 17.29 -9.31
CA ARG A 127 -1.46 17.69 -8.93
C ARG A 127 -2.45 16.56 -9.16
N LYS A 128 -2.42 15.91 -10.32
CA LYS A 128 -3.34 14.84 -10.69
C LYS A 128 -2.57 13.67 -11.27
N LEU A 129 -3.03 12.46 -10.97
CA LEU A 129 -2.55 11.25 -11.60
C LEU A 129 -3.35 11.02 -12.88
N ARG A 130 -2.68 10.70 -13.98
CA ARG A 130 -3.38 10.41 -15.24
C ARG A 130 -3.81 8.95 -15.26
N ILE A 131 -4.97 8.69 -15.86
CA ILE A 131 -5.44 7.32 -16.07
C ILE A 131 -5.73 7.14 -17.56
N TYR A 132 -5.14 6.10 -18.16
CA TYR A 132 -5.35 5.73 -19.55
C TYR A 132 -6.04 4.37 -19.63
N PRO A 133 -7.38 4.32 -19.81
CA PRO A 133 -8.13 3.06 -19.93
C PRO A 133 -7.64 2.18 -21.09
N HIS A 134 -7.21 2.79 -22.20
CA HIS A 134 -6.69 2.11 -23.39
C HIS A 134 -5.22 2.47 -23.66
N GLY A 135 -4.39 2.53 -22.62
CA GLY A 135 -3.03 3.06 -22.69
C GLY A 135 -2.00 2.16 -23.40
N LEU A 136 -2.28 0.85 -23.52
CA LEU A 136 -1.40 -0.12 -24.18
C LEU A 136 -2.18 -1.26 -24.83
N ARG A 137 -1.60 -1.88 -25.86
CA ARG A 137 -2.15 -3.06 -26.53
C ARG A 137 -1.34 -4.31 -26.15
N GLU A 138 -1.38 -4.65 -24.87
CA GLU A 138 -0.65 -5.74 -24.23
C GLU A 138 -1.54 -6.33 -23.12
N ALA A 139 -1.35 -7.61 -22.77
CA ALA A 139 -2.04 -8.28 -21.68
C ALA A 139 -1.44 -7.88 -20.32
N ASN A 140 -1.50 -6.58 -20.01
CA ASN A 140 -0.82 -6.00 -18.86
C ASN A 140 -1.51 -4.71 -18.42
N ALA A 141 -1.33 -4.33 -17.16
CA ALA A 141 -1.68 -3.02 -16.61
C ALA A 141 -0.60 -2.65 -15.59
N TYR A 142 -0.23 -1.38 -15.51
CA TYR A 142 0.78 -0.95 -14.55
C TYR A 142 0.72 0.54 -14.20
N TYR A 143 1.16 0.87 -13.00
CA TYR A 143 1.52 2.22 -12.60
C TYR A 143 2.89 2.62 -13.16
N SER A 144 2.95 3.77 -13.85
CA SER A 144 4.19 4.37 -14.32
C SER A 144 4.63 5.52 -13.41
N LYS A 145 5.75 5.32 -12.70
CA LYS A 145 6.37 6.35 -11.86
C LYS A 145 6.89 7.54 -12.63
N GLU A 146 7.40 7.32 -13.84
CA GLU A 146 7.95 8.38 -14.68
C GLU A 146 6.82 9.26 -15.22
N LYS A 147 5.79 8.63 -15.81
CA LYS A 147 4.65 9.33 -16.40
C LYS A 147 3.64 9.83 -15.36
N LYS A 148 3.73 9.33 -14.12
CA LYS A 148 2.74 9.53 -13.04
C LYS A 148 1.34 9.21 -13.55
N ALA A 149 1.20 8.00 -14.07
CA ALA A 149 0.00 7.55 -14.75
C ALA A 149 -0.29 6.07 -14.50
N LEU A 150 -1.57 5.71 -14.45
CA LEU A 150 -2.05 4.33 -14.57
C LEU A 150 -2.27 4.04 -16.05
N LEU A 151 -1.71 2.92 -16.52
CA LEU A 151 -1.77 2.50 -17.90
C LEU A 151 -2.43 1.13 -17.94
N PHE A 152 -3.61 1.05 -18.56
CA PHE A 152 -4.36 -0.18 -18.71
C PHE A 152 -4.24 -0.71 -20.13
N GLY A 153 -4.04 -2.02 -20.23
CA GLY A 153 -3.94 -2.73 -21.49
C GLY A 153 -5.20 -3.44 -21.93
N TYR A 154 -5.24 -3.68 -23.23
CA TYR A 154 -6.25 -4.49 -23.87
C TYR A 154 -5.63 -5.45 -24.88
N PHE A 155 -6.16 -6.66 -24.97
CA PHE A 155 -5.60 -7.75 -25.77
C PHE A 155 -6.68 -8.70 -26.26
N LYS A 156 -6.34 -9.57 -27.20
CA LYS A 156 -7.27 -10.60 -27.66
C LYS A 156 -7.11 -11.87 -26.83
N ALA A 157 -8.22 -12.43 -26.36
CA ALA A 157 -8.24 -13.74 -25.73
C ALA A 157 -7.68 -14.81 -26.69
N SER A 158 -6.99 -15.80 -26.12
CA SER A 158 -6.40 -16.90 -26.88
C SER A 158 -7.43 -17.63 -27.73
N MET A 159 -7.06 -18.06 -28.94
CA MET A 159 -7.95 -18.85 -29.80
C MET A 159 -8.01 -20.33 -29.37
N THR A 160 -6.98 -20.81 -28.70
CA THR A 160 -6.80 -22.23 -28.35
C THR A 160 -7.11 -22.54 -26.90
N ASP A 161 -6.91 -21.56 -26.01
CA ASP A 161 -7.24 -21.67 -24.58
C ASP A 161 -7.77 -20.33 -24.06
N PRO A 162 -8.99 -19.93 -24.43
CA PRO A 162 -9.56 -18.65 -24.04
C PRO A 162 -10.00 -18.59 -22.56
N GLY A 163 -9.89 -19.69 -21.81
CA GLY A 163 -10.44 -19.79 -20.46
C GLY A 163 -11.97 -19.63 -20.48
N VAL A 164 -12.48 -18.59 -19.80
CA VAL A 164 -13.90 -18.20 -19.84
C VAL A 164 -14.24 -17.16 -20.90
N ASN A 165 -13.23 -16.64 -21.59
CA ASN A 165 -13.44 -15.62 -22.60
C ASN A 165 -13.96 -16.23 -23.91
N LEU A 166 -14.55 -15.41 -24.76
CA LEU A 166 -14.83 -15.81 -26.14
C LEU A 166 -13.49 -15.86 -26.92
N PRO A 167 -13.17 -16.94 -27.65
CA PRO A 167 -11.94 -17.01 -28.44
C PRO A 167 -11.79 -15.79 -29.37
N GLY A 168 -10.67 -15.08 -29.27
CA GLY A 168 -10.37 -13.90 -30.09
C GLY A 168 -11.15 -12.62 -29.73
N SER A 169 -11.98 -12.64 -28.68
CA SER A 169 -12.61 -11.44 -28.12
C SER A 169 -11.60 -10.51 -27.46
N TRP A 170 -11.97 -9.23 -27.33
CA TRP A 170 -11.14 -8.25 -26.64
C TRP A 170 -11.35 -8.33 -25.13
N VAL A 171 -10.25 -8.41 -24.40
CA VAL A 171 -10.18 -8.32 -22.94
C VAL A 171 -9.57 -6.98 -22.57
N PHE A 172 -10.19 -6.29 -21.61
CA PHE A 172 -9.78 -4.95 -21.17
C PHE A 172 -9.46 -4.97 -19.68
N THR A 173 -8.20 -4.73 -19.33
CA THR A 173 -7.78 -4.65 -17.92
C THR A 173 -8.42 -3.46 -17.18
N ALA A 174 -8.81 -2.42 -17.91
CA ALA A 174 -9.57 -1.27 -17.41
C ALA A 174 -11.00 -1.60 -16.95
N LEU A 175 -11.49 -2.82 -17.21
CA LEU A 175 -12.79 -3.30 -16.74
C LEU A 175 -12.69 -4.20 -15.50
N SER A 176 -11.47 -4.49 -15.02
CA SER A 176 -11.26 -5.30 -13.83
C SER A 176 -11.15 -4.41 -12.59
N HIS A 177 -12.11 -4.55 -11.67
CA HIS A 177 -12.12 -3.81 -10.40
C HIS A 177 -10.81 -3.97 -9.62
N ASP A 178 -10.29 -5.19 -9.53
CA ASP A 178 -9.17 -5.48 -8.65
C ASP A 178 -7.85 -5.05 -9.29
N ILE A 179 -7.68 -5.16 -10.61
CA ILE A 179 -6.51 -4.60 -11.31
C ILE A 179 -6.48 -3.07 -11.11
N ILE A 180 -7.60 -2.37 -11.25
CA ILE A 180 -7.64 -0.92 -11.03
C ILE A 180 -7.26 -0.57 -9.58
N ALA A 181 -7.77 -1.33 -8.60
CA ALA A 181 -7.45 -1.12 -7.19
C ALA A 181 -5.98 -1.41 -6.87
N HIS A 182 -5.39 -2.45 -7.46
CA HIS A 182 -3.98 -2.82 -7.37
C HIS A 182 -3.07 -1.69 -7.87
N GLU A 183 -3.28 -1.27 -9.12
CA GLU A 183 -2.45 -0.22 -9.74
C GLU A 183 -2.60 1.13 -9.06
N THR A 184 -3.82 1.47 -8.62
CA THR A 184 -4.05 2.67 -7.84
C THR A 184 -3.30 2.61 -6.50
N THR A 185 -3.20 1.42 -5.89
CA THR A 185 -2.46 1.23 -4.63
C THR A 185 -0.97 1.48 -4.82
N HIS A 186 -0.36 1.01 -5.91
CA HIS A 186 1.03 1.36 -6.22
C HIS A 186 1.26 2.87 -6.33
N ALA A 187 0.36 3.60 -6.97
CA ALA A 187 0.45 5.06 -7.07
C ALA A 187 0.32 5.76 -5.69
N ILE A 188 -0.52 5.23 -4.81
CA ILE A 188 -0.68 5.74 -3.43
C ILE A 188 0.58 5.43 -2.61
N LEU A 189 1.08 4.19 -2.65
CA LEU A 189 2.30 3.77 -1.95
C LEU A 189 3.52 4.56 -2.40
N ASP A 190 3.69 4.83 -3.69
CA ASP A 190 4.77 5.69 -4.20
C ASP A 190 4.70 7.11 -3.61
N GLY A 191 3.50 7.63 -3.37
CA GLY A 191 3.27 8.93 -2.76
C GLY A 191 3.44 8.99 -1.23
N LEU A 192 3.15 7.88 -0.54
CA LEU A 192 3.31 7.74 0.91
C LEU A 192 4.75 7.38 1.28
N HIS A 193 5.26 6.28 0.72
CA HIS A 193 6.53 5.62 1.02
C HIS A 193 7.33 5.36 -0.24
N ARG A 194 7.84 6.43 -0.87
CA ARG A 194 8.57 6.35 -2.16
C ARG A 194 9.71 5.33 -2.17
N ARG A 195 10.31 5.04 -1.02
CA ARG A 195 11.48 4.16 -0.88
C ARG A 195 11.12 2.67 -0.82
N TYR A 196 9.85 2.30 -0.68
CA TYR A 196 9.45 0.88 -0.60
C TYR A 196 9.66 0.11 -1.89
N SER A 197 9.78 0.81 -3.01
CA SER A 197 10.15 0.19 -4.27
C SER A 197 11.65 -0.07 -4.45
N GLU A 198 12.49 0.35 -3.49
CA GLU A 198 13.91 0.05 -3.60
C GLU A 198 14.16 -1.42 -3.25
N SER A 199 14.92 -2.11 -4.10
CA SER A 199 15.26 -3.53 -3.94
C SER A 199 16.29 -3.72 -2.81
N THR A 200 15.79 -3.65 -1.58
CA THR A 200 16.58 -3.78 -0.35
C THR A 200 16.62 -5.21 0.16
N SER A 201 15.57 -5.98 -0.12
CA SER A 201 15.42 -7.36 0.34
C SER A 201 14.20 -8.05 -0.30
N ALA A 202 14.13 -9.37 -0.17
CA ALA A 202 13.00 -10.18 -0.67
C ALA A 202 11.65 -9.74 -0.07
N ASP A 203 11.56 -9.55 1.26
CA ASP A 203 10.33 -9.04 1.90
C ASP A 203 9.94 -7.67 1.39
N SER A 204 10.89 -6.73 1.24
CA SER A 204 10.57 -5.36 0.84
C SER A 204 10.00 -5.30 -0.57
N LEU A 205 10.52 -6.10 -1.50
CA LEU A 205 9.95 -6.22 -2.84
C LEU A 205 8.57 -6.88 -2.80
N ALA A 206 8.48 -8.03 -2.13
CA ALA A 206 7.24 -8.81 -2.03
C ALA A 206 6.12 -8.02 -1.33
N PHE A 207 6.46 -7.15 -0.36
CA PHE A 207 5.49 -6.34 0.39
C PHE A 207 4.74 -5.37 -0.52
N HIS A 208 5.42 -4.78 -1.50
CA HIS A 208 4.81 -3.76 -2.36
C HIS A 208 3.68 -4.35 -3.22
N GLU A 209 3.90 -5.55 -3.78
CA GLU A 209 2.90 -6.31 -4.53
C GLU A 209 1.82 -6.89 -3.60
N ALA A 210 2.23 -7.56 -2.53
CA ALA A 210 1.30 -8.16 -1.57
C ALA A 210 0.33 -7.14 -0.97
N PHE A 211 0.79 -5.92 -0.71
CA PHE A 211 -0.07 -4.89 -0.15
C PHE A 211 -1.11 -4.39 -1.18
N ALA A 212 -0.73 -4.28 -2.46
CA ALA A 212 -1.66 -3.95 -3.53
C ALA A 212 -2.72 -5.06 -3.72
N ASP A 213 -2.31 -6.33 -3.65
CA ASP A 213 -3.21 -7.49 -3.65
C ASP A 213 -4.16 -7.51 -2.44
N ILE A 214 -3.67 -7.23 -1.23
CA ILE A 214 -4.50 -7.12 -0.03
C ILE A 214 -5.59 -6.05 -0.23
N VAL A 215 -5.23 -4.89 -0.77
CA VAL A 215 -6.19 -3.81 -1.02
C VAL A 215 -7.22 -4.25 -2.07
N ALA A 216 -6.76 -4.79 -3.20
CA ALA A 216 -7.63 -5.22 -4.28
C ALA A 216 -8.63 -6.29 -3.81
N LEU A 217 -8.12 -7.35 -3.16
CA LEU A 217 -8.91 -8.45 -2.62
C LEU A 217 -9.95 -7.97 -1.60
N LEU A 218 -9.53 -7.20 -0.57
CA LEU A 218 -10.47 -6.75 0.45
C LEU A 218 -11.48 -5.74 -0.10
N MET A 219 -11.10 -4.90 -1.06
CA MET A 219 -12.03 -4.01 -1.74
C MET A 219 -13.10 -4.77 -2.52
N HIS A 220 -12.76 -5.92 -3.11
CA HIS A 220 -13.73 -6.83 -3.74
C HIS A 220 -14.75 -7.35 -2.73
N PHE A 221 -14.29 -7.79 -1.56
CA PHE A 221 -15.18 -8.22 -0.46
C PHE A 221 -16.00 -7.08 0.17
N MET A 222 -15.73 -5.83 -0.21
CA MET A 222 -16.57 -4.68 0.13
C MET A 222 -17.65 -4.41 -0.94
N LEU A 223 -17.83 -5.27 -1.94
CA LEU A 223 -18.93 -5.25 -2.90
C LEU A 223 -20.05 -6.17 -2.41
N PRO A 224 -21.16 -5.63 -1.86
CA PRO A 224 -22.25 -6.46 -1.34
C PRO A 224 -22.83 -7.40 -2.41
N GLU A 225 -22.89 -6.96 -3.65
CA GLU A 225 -23.40 -7.74 -4.78
C GLU A 225 -22.58 -9.02 -4.98
N ALA A 226 -21.25 -8.90 -5.06
CA ALA A 226 -20.34 -10.03 -5.19
C ALA A 226 -20.43 -11.00 -3.99
N VAL A 227 -20.42 -10.44 -2.77
CA VAL A 227 -20.41 -11.25 -1.54
C VAL A 227 -21.75 -11.94 -1.28
N THR A 228 -22.88 -11.33 -1.63
CA THR A 228 -24.23 -11.92 -1.44
C THR A 228 -24.35 -13.27 -2.12
N GLN A 229 -23.88 -13.37 -3.37
CA GLN A 229 -23.94 -14.61 -4.13
C GLN A 229 -23.13 -15.71 -3.45
N HIS A 230 -21.92 -15.37 -3.01
CA HIS A 230 -21.03 -16.34 -2.40
C HIS A 230 -21.57 -16.88 -1.07
N VAL A 231 -22.07 -15.98 -0.22
CA VAL A 231 -22.73 -16.33 1.04
C VAL A 231 -23.95 -17.22 0.79
N ALA A 232 -24.77 -16.89 -0.22
CA ALA A 232 -25.95 -17.68 -0.55
C ALA A 232 -25.61 -19.08 -1.09
N ALA A 233 -24.58 -19.17 -1.94
CA ALA A 233 -24.14 -20.43 -2.55
C ALA A 233 -23.50 -21.40 -1.55
N ASN A 234 -22.78 -20.89 -0.56
CA ASN A 234 -21.99 -21.71 0.37
C ASN A 234 -22.59 -21.79 1.78
N GLY A 235 -23.89 -21.53 1.91
CA GLY A 235 -24.59 -21.67 3.19
C GLY A 235 -24.01 -20.78 4.30
N GLY A 236 -23.48 -19.61 3.93
CA GLY A 236 -22.89 -18.64 4.85
C GLY A 236 -21.41 -18.86 5.18
N ASN A 237 -20.81 -19.93 4.65
CA ASN A 237 -19.40 -20.23 4.90
C ASN A 237 -18.49 -19.57 3.85
N LEU A 238 -17.56 -18.71 4.30
CA LEU A 238 -16.54 -18.08 3.44
C LEU A 238 -15.22 -18.86 3.38
N SER A 239 -15.02 -19.89 4.22
CA SER A 239 -13.77 -20.66 4.26
C SER A 239 -13.67 -21.75 3.19
N GLN A 240 -14.72 -21.95 2.37
CA GLN A 240 -14.71 -22.99 1.34
C GLN A 240 -13.89 -22.61 0.10
N ARG A 241 -13.12 -23.60 -0.38
CA ARG A 241 -12.17 -23.58 -1.52
C ARG A 241 -12.70 -23.00 -2.85
N SER A 242 -14.02 -22.83 -3.01
CA SER A 242 -14.64 -22.52 -4.31
C SER A 242 -14.58 -21.04 -4.72
N TRP A 243 -14.44 -20.10 -3.77
CA TRP A 243 -14.48 -18.67 -4.07
C TRP A 243 -13.22 -18.17 -4.74
N MET A 244 -12.08 -18.50 -4.12
CA MET A 244 -10.78 -18.10 -4.64
C MET A 244 -10.40 -18.88 -5.88
N SER A 245 -10.92 -20.10 -6.08
CA SER A 245 -10.72 -20.77 -7.36
C SER A 245 -11.40 -19.99 -8.50
N GLY A 246 -12.55 -19.35 -8.22
CA GLY A 246 -13.23 -18.41 -9.11
C GLY A 246 -12.47 -17.09 -9.32
N LEU A 247 -12.09 -16.41 -8.23
CA LEU A 247 -11.34 -15.14 -8.29
C LEU A 247 -9.95 -15.33 -8.92
N ALA A 248 -9.14 -16.28 -8.45
CA ALA A 248 -7.78 -16.51 -8.95
C ALA A 248 -7.75 -16.90 -10.45
N ARG A 249 -8.82 -17.52 -10.98
CA ARG A 249 -8.93 -17.81 -12.42
C ARG A 249 -9.28 -16.56 -13.23
N GLN A 250 -10.04 -15.62 -12.65
CA GLN A 250 -10.37 -14.33 -13.29
C GLN A 250 -9.20 -13.31 -13.19
N PHE A 251 -8.33 -13.42 -12.17
CA PHE A 251 -7.15 -12.57 -11.99
C PHE A 251 -5.87 -13.10 -12.64
N GLY A 252 -5.70 -14.43 -12.66
CA GLY A 252 -4.46 -15.09 -13.04
C GLY A 252 -4.09 -14.97 -14.52
N GLU A 253 -5.07 -14.77 -15.42
CA GLU A 253 -4.84 -14.67 -16.86
C GLU A 253 -4.13 -13.36 -17.28
N ALA A 254 -4.07 -12.34 -16.40
CA ALA A 254 -3.43 -11.05 -16.70
C ALA A 254 -2.26 -10.66 -15.78
N THR A 255 -2.09 -11.31 -14.63
CA THR A 255 -1.10 -10.89 -13.60
C THR A 255 -0.28 -12.01 -12.96
N GLY A 256 -0.60 -13.30 -13.19
CA GLY A 256 0.15 -14.49 -12.77
C GLY A 256 0.43 -14.72 -11.26
N GLY A 257 0.38 -13.69 -10.41
CA GLY A 257 0.62 -13.78 -8.96
C GLY A 257 -0.45 -14.56 -8.17
N TYR A 258 -1.68 -14.64 -8.71
CA TYR A 258 -2.79 -15.34 -8.04
C TYR A 258 -2.70 -16.87 -8.10
N ALA A 259 -1.91 -17.43 -9.03
CA ALA A 259 -1.59 -18.86 -8.98
C ALA A 259 -0.80 -19.19 -7.70
N ALA A 260 0.18 -18.34 -7.37
CA ALA A 260 0.95 -18.45 -6.14
C ALA A 260 0.12 -18.11 -4.90
N LEU A 261 -0.83 -17.17 -4.98
CA LEU A 261 -1.80 -16.92 -3.91
C LEU A 261 -2.70 -18.13 -3.64
N ARG A 262 -3.18 -18.78 -4.70
CA ARG A 262 -3.95 -20.01 -4.59
C ARG A 262 -3.13 -21.08 -3.88
N GLU A 263 -1.89 -21.31 -4.31
CA GLU A 263 -0.98 -22.26 -3.66
C GLU A 263 -0.74 -21.91 -2.18
N ALA A 264 -0.45 -20.64 -1.85
CA ALA A 264 -0.19 -20.20 -0.48
C ALA A 264 -1.40 -20.29 0.47
N ILE A 265 -2.62 -20.47 -0.06
CA ILE A 265 -3.85 -20.65 0.72
C ILE A 265 -4.34 -22.10 0.68
N ASP A 266 -4.18 -22.79 -0.45
CA ASP A 266 -4.67 -24.15 -0.68
C ASP A 266 -3.68 -25.24 -0.26
N ASP A 267 -2.37 -24.94 -0.20
CA ASP A 267 -1.33 -25.85 0.30
C ASP A 267 -1.41 -25.96 1.83
N LYS A 268 -2.35 -26.79 2.27
CA LYS A 268 -2.60 -27.11 3.66
C LYS A 268 -2.33 -28.59 3.91
N ASP A 269 -1.79 -28.89 5.08
CA ASP A 269 -1.54 -30.26 5.52
C ASP A 269 -2.84 -31.04 5.79
N SER A 270 -2.70 -32.29 6.23
CA SER A 270 -3.83 -33.15 6.61
C SER A 270 -4.69 -32.59 7.76
N GLN A 271 -4.19 -31.59 8.50
CA GLN A 271 -4.89 -30.86 9.56
C GLN A 271 -5.45 -29.51 9.09
N GLN A 272 -5.37 -29.21 7.79
CA GLN A 272 -5.78 -27.93 7.19
C GLN A 272 -4.97 -26.71 7.68
N LEU A 273 -3.73 -26.92 8.10
CA LEU A 273 -2.81 -25.85 8.49
C LEU A 273 -1.82 -25.56 7.34
N PRO A 274 -1.49 -24.28 7.07
CA PRO A 274 -0.48 -23.93 6.07
C PRO A 274 0.93 -24.30 6.55
N ASP A 275 1.88 -24.51 5.63
CA ASP A 275 3.28 -24.77 5.96
C ASP A 275 3.97 -23.51 6.55
N PRO A 276 4.38 -23.50 7.83
CA PRO A 276 5.06 -22.36 8.44
C PRO A 276 6.49 -22.16 7.90
N THR A 277 7.06 -23.12 7.16
CA THR A 277 8.42 -23.04 6.61
C THR A 277 8.46 -22.49 5.18
N LEU A 278 7.32 -22.40 4.50
CA LEU A 278 7.21 -21.94 3.11
C LEU A 278 7.89 -20.58 2.90
N LEU A 279 7.65 -19.62 3.79
CA LEU A 279 8.27 -18.29 3.73
C LEU A 279 9.80 -18.35 3.72
N SER A 280 10.44 -19.30 4.40
CA SER A 280 11.90 -19.37 4.43
C SER A 280 12.51 -19.88 3.12
N ARG A 281 11.72 -20.52 2.26
CA ARG A 281 12.16 -21.16 1.00
C ARG A 281 11.73 -20.40 -0.25
N THR A 282 10.78 -19.48 -0.12
CA THR A 282 10.26 -18.69 -1.26
C THR A 282 11.03 -17.38 -1.42
N GLY A 283 11.90 -17.33 -2.44
CA GLY A 283 12.67 -16.12 -2.79
C GLY A 283 11.96 -15.19 -3.78
N GLU A 284 11.12 -15.74 -4.66
CA GLU A 284 10.43 -15.01 -5.72
C GLU A 284 9.40 -14.02 -5.11
N PRO A 285 9.44 -12.72 -5.47
CA PRO A 285 8.63 -11.70 -4.81
C PRO A 285 7.12 -11.91 -4.83
N HIS A 286 6.54 -12.39 -5.94
CA HIS A 286 5.09 -12.57 -6.04
C HIS A 286 4.62 -13.75 -5.17
N ALA A 287 5.28 -14.90 -5.27
CA ALA A 287 5.00 -16.08 -4.45
C ALA A 287 5.27 -15.82 -2.98
N ARG A 288 6.30 -15.05 -2.65
CA ARG A 288 6.54 -14.61 -1.26
C ARG A 288 5.45 -13.66 -0.79
N GLY A 289 5.02 -12.74 -1.63
CA GLY A 289 3.95 -11.78 -1.35
C GLY A 289 2.60 -12.47 -1.12
N ALA A 290 2.29 -13.49 -1.90
CA ALA A 290 1.12 -14.34 -1.76
C ALA A 290 0.98 -14.94 -0.35
N ILE A 291 2.09 -15.30 0.32
CA ILE A 291 2.07 -15.80 1.71
C ILE A 291 1.55 -14.73 2.68
N LEU A 292 1.92 -13.46 2.47
CA LEU A 292 1.43 -12.34 3.28
C LEU A 292 -0.06 -12.08 3.01
N VAL A 293 -0.48 -12.03 1.75
CA VAL A 293 -1.89 -11.88 1.36
C VAL A 293 -2.74 -12.98 2.00
N ALA A 294 -2.24 -14.23 1.94
CA ALA A 294 -2.88 -15.39 2.54
C ALA A 294 -3.03 -15.28 4.06
N ALA A 295 -2.02 -14.74 4.76
CA ALA A 295 -2.12 -14.48 6.20
C ALA A 295 -3.21 -13.44 6.53
N VAL A 296 -3.28 -12.34 5.77
CA VAL A 296 -4.32 -11.30 5.98
C VAL A 296 -5.70 -11.84 5.64
N PHE A 297 -5.82 -12.64 4.58
CA PHE A 297 -7.08 -13.24 4.17
C PHE A 297 -7.61 -14.24 5.21
N ASP A 298 -6.76 -15.12 5.75
CA ASP A 298 -7.14 -16.04 6.82
C ASP A 298 -7.62 -15.30 8.08
N ALA A 299 -6.97 -14.19 8.43
CA ALA A 299 -7.43 -13.36 9.54
C ALA A 299 -8.80 -12.74 9.27
N PHE A 300 -9.04 -12.26 8.05
CA PHE A 300 -10.36 -11.77 7.62
C PHE A 300 -11.44 -12.85 7.75
N ILE A 301 -11.17 -14.08 7.31
CA ILE A 301 -12.11 -15.20 7.43
C ILE A 301 -12.40 -15.49 8.92
N GLY A 302 -11.38 -15.59 9.76
CA GLY A 302 -11.58 -15.83 11.20
C GLY A 302 -12.39 -14.72 11.89
N ILE A 303 -12.16 -13.46 11.52
CA ILE A 303 -12.94 -12.32 12.01
C ILE A 303 -14.40 -12.42 11.55
N TYR A 304 -14.64 -12.75 10.28
CA TYR A 304 -16.00 -12.94 9.76
C TYR A 304 -16.73 -14.07 10.49
N GLU A 305 -16.08 -15.21 10.69
CA GLU A 305 -16.65 -16.36 11.39
C GLU A 305 -17.06 -15.97 12.82
N GLN A 306 -16.20 -15.25 13.54
CA GLN A 306 -16.51 -14.76 14.88
C GLN A 306 -17.72 -13.81 14.89
N ARG A 307 -17.80 -12.89 13.92
CA ARG A 307 -18.89 -11.90 13.81
C ARG A 307 -20.22 -12.48 13.33
N SER A 308 -20.18 -13.62 12.64
CA SER A 308 -21.37 -14.29 12.10
C SER A 308 -21.84 -15.46 12.95
N ALA A 309 -21.05 -15.87 13.96
CA ALA A 309 -21.33 -17.04 14.78
C ALA A 309 -22.68 -16.97 15.50
N ASP A 310 -23.11 -15.79 15.97
CA ASP A 310 -24.42 -15.59 16.59
C ASP A 310 -25.57 -15.74 15.58
N LEU A 311 -25.43 -15.15 14.38
CA LEU A 311 -26.40 -15.24 13.30
C LEU A 311 -26.59 -16.69 12.85
N LEU A 312 -25.49 -17.45 12.74
CA LEU A 312 -25.55 -18.87 12.37
C LEU A 312 -26.20 -19.71 13.48
N ARG A 313 -25.88 -19.47 14.76
CA ARG A 313 -26.55 -20.16 15.89
C ARG A 313 -28.05 -19.88 15.94
N LEU A 314 -28.46 -18.63 15.69
CA LEU A 314 -29.87 -18.26 15.63
C LEU A 314 -30.60 -18.97 14.48
N ALA A 315 -29.92 -19.16 13.34
CA ALA A 315 -30.46 -19.88 12.20
C ALA A 315 -30.54 -21.40 12.45
N ASP A 316 -29.55 -21.98 13.13
CA ASP A 316 -29.47 -23.41 13.42
C ASP A 316 -30.55 -23.88 14.41
N GLY A 317 -30.94 -23.02 15.37
CA GLY A 317 -31.97 -23.31 16.36
C GLY A 317 -33.39 -23.53 15.80
N VAL A 318 -33.63 -23.22 14.51
CA VAL A 318 -34.93 -23.36 13.84
C VAL A 318 -35.05 -24.66 13.03
N GLY A 319 -34.02 -25.52 13.07
CA GLY A 319 -33.99 -26.79 12.33
C GLY A 319 -33.62 -26.57 10.86
N ARG A 320 -32.35 -26.82 10.53
CA ARG A 320 -31.86 -26.79 9.14
C ARG A 320 -32.45 -27.97 8.36
N SER A 321 -33.60 -27.78 7.72
CA SER A 321 -34.17 -28.78 6.80
C SER A 321 -33.80 -28.52 5.32
N GLY A 322 -32.88 -27.61 5.02
CA GLY A 322 -32.43 -27.34 3.65
C GLY A 322 -31.04 -26.69 3.56
N SER A 323 -30.38 -26.89 2.41
CA SER A 323 -29.06 -26.33 2.07
C SER A 323 -29.07 -24.82 1.76
N ARG A 324 -30.26 -24.19 1.66
CA ARG A 324 -30.43 -22.80 1.23
C ARG A 324 -30.80 -21.90 2.41
N LEU A 325 -29.99 -20.87 2.65
CA LEU A 325 -30.24 -19.88 3.70
C LEU A 325 -31.41 -18.94 3.32
N PRO A 326 -32.21 -18.47 4.30
CA PRO A 326 -33.16 -17.38 4.10
C PRO A 326 -32.47 -16.12 3.57
N GLN A 327 -33.15 -15.35 2.72
CA GLN A 327 -32.58 -14.17 2.06
C GLN A 327 -32.14 -13.11 3.08
N GLU A 328 -32.88 -12.93 4.16
CA GLU A 328 -32.57 -11.98 5.24
C GLU A 328 -31.29 -12.37 5.97
N LEU A 329 -31.07 -13.68 6.17
CA LEU A 329 -29.85 -14.19 6.78
C LEU A 329 -28.65 -14.00 5.85
N VAL A 330 -28.81 -14.30 4.55
CA VAL A 330 -27.77 -14.01 3.55
C VAL A 330 -27.40 -12.53 3.60
N GLN A 331 -28.37 -11.62 3.59
CA GLN A 331 -28.11 -10.19 3.66
C GLN A 331 -27.40 -9.76 4.95
N ARG A 332 -27.75 -10.37 6.10
CA ARG A 332 -27.06 -10.10 7.39
C ARG A 332 -25.62 -10.58 7.35
N LEU A 333 -25.38 -11.80 6.87
CA LEU A 333 -24.03 -12.37 6.71
C LEU A 333 -23.20 -11.55 5.73
N THR A 334 -23.76 -11.11 4.59
CA THR A 334 -23.09 -10.21 3.65
C THR A 334 -22.67 -8.89 4.31
N ARG A 335 -23.52 -8.31 5.17
CA ARG A 335 -23.16 -7.10 5.93
C ARG A 335 -21.99 -7.35 6.88
N GLU A 336 -21.96 -8.50 7.55
CA GLU A 336 -20.84 -8.85 8.43
C GLU A 336 -19.55 -9.11 7.64
N ALA A 337 -19.62 -9.76 6.48
CA ALA A 337 -18.47 -9.98 5.60
C ALA A 337 -17.90 -8.66 5.06
N THR A 338 -18.75 -7.81 4.48
CA THR A 338 -18.34 -6.49 3.94
C THR A 338 -17.77 -5.58 5.04
N LYS A 339 -18.33 -5.60 6.26
CA LYS A 339 -17.80 -4.87 7.41
C LYS A 339 -16.47 -5.43 7.92
N SER A 340 -16.30 -6.75 7.90
CA SER A 340 -15.03 -7.40 8.27
C SER A 340 -13.92 -7.03 7.31
N ALA A 341 -14.18 -7.10 6.00
CA ALA A 341 -13.22 -6.72 4.97
C ALA A 341 -12.80 -5.24 5.08
N ASP A 342 -13.77 -4.35 5.28
CA ASP A 342 -13.52 -2.93 5.51
C ASP A 342 -12.67 -2.66 6.77
N HIS A 343 -12.93 -3.37 7.87
CA HIS A 343 -12.15 -3.22 9.10
C HIS A 343 -10.71 -3.72 8.93
N VAL A 344 -10.53 -4.93 8.38
CA VAL A 344 -9.19 -5.51 8.15
C VAL A 344 -8.38 -4.62 7.20
N LEU A 345 -8.99 -4.14 6.11
CA LEU A 345 -8.33 -3.25 5.17
C LEU A 345 -7.84 -1.96 5.84
N ARG A 346 -8.66 -1.35 6.72
CA ARG A 346 -8.25 -0.16 7.46
C ARG A 346 -7.14 -0.43 8.46
N MET A 347 -7.14 -1.58 9.12
CA MET A 347 -6.03 -1.98 9.99
C MET A 347 -4.72 -2.07 9.19
N CYS A 348 -4.73 -2.73 8.02
CA CYS A 348 -3.59 -2.82 7.12
C CYS A 348 -3.13 -1.44 6.61
N ILE A 349 -4.03 -0.56 6.21
CA ILE A 349 -3.66 0.78 5.72
C ILE A 349 -3.09 1.65 6.85
N ARG A 350 -3.70 1.64 8.05
CA ARG A 350 -3.19 2.40 9.21
C ARG A 350 -1.77 1.99 9.59
N ALA A 351 -1.46 0.69 9.47
CA ALA A 351 -0.16 0.14 9.78
C ALA A 351 0.97 0.75 8.94
N LEU A 352 0.68 1.30 7.75
CA LEU A 352 1.71 1.95 6.93
C LEU A 352 2.41 3.11 7.65
N ASP A 353 1.73 3.83 8.55
CA ASP A 353 2.35 4.90 9.35
C ASP A 353 3.22 4.37 10.51
N TYR A 354 3.10 3.08 10.82
CA TYR A 354 3.80 2.37 11.90
C TYR A 354 4.85 1.39 11.35
N LEU A 355 5.33 1.65 10.13
CA LEU A 355 6.41 0.91 9.50
C LEU A 355 7.68 1.75 9.48
N PRO A 356 8.87 1.11 9.40
CA PRO A 356 10.10 1.81 9.11
C PRO A 356 10.05 2.49 7.73
N PRO A 357 10.81 3.57 7.50
CA PRO A 357 10.73 4.32 6.25
C PRO A 357 11.37 3.57 5.06
N ILE A 358 12.10 2.48 5.33
CA ILE A 358 12.83 1.66 4.36
C ILE A 358 12.89 0.20 4.84
N ASP A 359 13.13 -0.74 3.91
CA ASP A 359 13.41 -2.16 4.17
C ASP A 359 12.38 -2.84 5.08
N VAL A 360 11.10 -2.80 4.68
CA VAL A 360 9.98 -3.38 5.44
C VAL A 360 10.09 -4.89 5.48
N ARG A 361 9.87 -5.47 6.66
CA ARG A 361 9.71 -6.91 6.89
C ARG A 361 8.25 -7.27 7.16
N PHE A 362 7.83 -8.48 6.80
CA PHE A 362 6.46 -8.93 7.06
C PHE A 362 6.12 -8.99 8.55
N GLY A 363 7.08 -9.39 9.39
CA GLY A 363 6.90 -9.36 10.85
C GLY A 363 6.76 -7.94 11.42
N GLU A 364 7.43 -6.95 10.82
CA GLU A 364 7.27 -5.53 11.21
C GLU A 364 5.89 -5.01 10.83
N PHE A 365 5.33 -5.48 9.71
CA PHE A 365 3.96 -5.17 9.33
C PHE A 365 2.93 -5.72 10.32
N LEU A 366 3.13 -6.94 10.85
CA LEU A 366 2.28 -7.45 11.93
C LEU A 366 2.32 -6.54 13.17
N ARG A 367 3.53 -6.16 13.60
CA ARG A 367 3.71 -5.24 14.75
C ARG A 367 3.04 -3.89 14.49
N ALA A 368 3.19 -3.37 13.28
CA ALA A 368 2.57 -2.13 12.85
C ALA A 368 1.03 -2.21 12.90
N ILE A 369 0.43 -3.32 12.45
CA ILE A 369 -1.02 -3.55 12.52
C ILE A 369 -1.50 -3.56 13.98
N VAL A 370 -0.86 -4.36 14.83
CA VAL A 370 -1.24 -4.51 16.24
C VAL A 370 -1.08 -3.18 17.00
N THR A 371 0.03 -2.46 16.76
CA THR A 371 0.30 -1.17 17.41
C THR A 371 -0.69 -0.09 16.94
N ALA A 372 -0.85 0.08 15.63
CA ALA A 372 -1.72 1.11 15.07
C ALA A 372 -3.20 0.94 15.47
N ASP A 373 -3.63 -0.32 15.60
CA ASP A 373 -4.97 -0.63 16.05
C ASP A 373 -5.15 -0.38 17.56
N THR A 374 -4.19 -0.81 18.39
CA THR A 374 -4.20 -0.57 19.84
C THR A 374 -4.25 0.92 20.19
N ASP A 375 -3.51 1.75 19.45
CA ASP A 375 -3.48 3.21 19.61
C ASP A 375 -4.84 3.89 19.37
N LEU A 376 -5.64 3.35 18.44
CA LEU A 376 -6.93 3.92 18.07
C LEU A 376 -8.09 3.27 18.84
N ILE A 377 -8.03 1.97 19.03
CA ILE A 377 -9.05 1.10 19.62
C ILE A 377 -8.38 0.22 20.67
N ALA A 378 -8.27 0.75 21.90
CA ALA A 378 -7.59 0.06 22.99
C ALA A 378 -8.27 -1.27 23.34
N ASP A 379 -9.60 -1.28 23.45
CA ASP A 379 -10.38 -2.48 23.71
C ASP A 379 -10.78 -3.17 22.41
N ASP A 380 -10.36 -4.43 22.23
CA ASP A 380 -10.65 -5.25 21.05
C ASP A 380 -11.56 -6.42 21.44
N PRO A 381 -12.87 -6.14 21.68
CA PRO A 381 -13.80 -7.14 22.18
C PRO A 381 -13.99 -8.32 21.22
N MET A 382 -13.71 -8.08 19.93
CA MET A 382 -13.85 -9.06 18.86
C MET A 382 -12.50 -9.69 18.47
N GLN A 383 -11.43 -9.43 19.22
CA GLN A 383 -10.12 -10.06 19.08
C GLN A 383 -9.54 -10.03 17.65
N TYR A 384 -9.78 -8.94 16.91
CA TYR A 384 -9.22 -8.71 15.57
C TYR A 384 -7.70 -8.84 15.56
N ARG A 385 -7.03 -8.29 16.58
CA ARG A 385 -5.56 -8.37 16.70
C ARG A 385 -5.10 -9.81 16.87
N LEU A 386 -5.82 -10.61 17.67
CA LEU A 386 -5.49 -12.02 17.86
C LEU A 386 -5.65 -12.83 16.56
N ALA A 387 -6.69 -12.55 15.77
CA ALA A 387 -6.90 -13.19 14.46
C ALA A 387 -5.71 -12.91 13.51
N MET A 388 -5.26 -11.65 13.44
CA MET A 388 -4.08 -11.28 12.65
C MET A 388 -2.82 -12.02 13.13
N ILE A 389 -2.57 -12.03 14.43
CA ILE A 389 -1.40 -12.68 15.04
C ILE A 389 -1.40 -14.18 14.72
N GLN A 390 -2.54 -14.86 14.88
CA GLN A 390 -2.64 -16.29 14.60
C GLN A 390 -2.40 -16.60 13.12
N ALA A 391 -2.98 -15.81 12.22
CA ALA A 391 -2.85 -16.05 10.78
C ALA A 391 -1.42 -15.84 10.28
N PHE A 392 -0.72 -14.82 10.78
CA PHE A 392 0.69 -14.58 10.49
C PHE A 392 1.57 -15.71 11.06
N ARG A 393 1.33 -16.10 12.31
CA ARG A 393 2.06 -17.19 12.97
C ARG A 393 1.94 -18.51 12.20
N ARG A 394 0.74 -18.88 11.75
CA ARG A 394 0.51 -20.14 11.01
C ARG A 394 1.36 -20.24 9.75
N ARG A 395 1.71 -19.12 9.12
CA ARG A 395 2.55 -19.05 7.91
C ARG A 395 4.03 -18.73 8.19
N GLY A 396 4.46 -18.82 9.45
CA GLY A 396 5.84 -18.53 9.84
C GLY A 396 6.25 -17.06 9.73
N ILE A 397 5.28 -16.14 9.59
CA ILE A 397 5.58 -14.70 9.60
C ILE A 397 5.74 -14.27 11.05
N LEU A 398 6.99 -14.15 11.48
CA LEU A 398 7.36 -13.80 12.86
C LEU A 398 8.13 -12.47 12.87
N PRO A 399 7.85 -11.58 13.84
CA PRO A 399 8.67 -10.39 14.04
C PRO A 399 10.00 -10.75 14.68
N ASP A 400 11.06 -10.15 14.14
CA ASP A 400 12.40 -10.29 14.70
C ASP A 400 12.46 -9.68 16.12
N LYS A 401 13.22 -10.34 17.01
CA LYS A 401 13.55 -9.86 18.36
C LYS A 401 12.35 -9.63 19.29
N CYS A 402 11.19 -10.23 19.01
CA CYS A 402 10.08 -10.30 19.96
C CYS A 402 10.20 -11.55 20.85
N LEU A 403 9.99 -11.39 22.15
CA LEU A 403 10.02 -12.48 23.13
C LEU A 403 8.87 -13.47 22.94
N SER A 404 7.71 -12.96 22.54
CA SER A 404 6.49 -13.74 22.31
C SER A 404 5.61 -13.07 21.26
N LEU A 405 4.58 -13.79 20.81
CA LEU A 405 3.52 -13.25 19.94
C LEU A 405 2.30 -12.77 20.74
N ALA A 406 2.43 -12.55 22.05
CA ALA A 406 1.36 -11.91 22.81
C ALA A 406 1.15 -10.47 22.29
N PRO A 407 -0.11 -9.94 22.29
CA PRO A 407 -0.39 -8.63 21.71
C PRO A 407 0.46 -7.48 22.27
N ASP A 408 0.77 -7.51 23.56
CA ASP A 408 1.63 -6.55 24.27
C ASP A 408 3.10 -6.64 23.83
N SER A 409 3.61 -7.85 23.61
CA SER A 409 4.98 -8.12 23.12
C SER A 409 5.21 -7.65 21.67
N LEU A 410 4.13 -7.45 20.91
CA LEU A 410 4.18 -7.00 19.52
C LEU A 410 4.13 -5.48 19.36
N LEU A 411 3.72 -4.75 20.41
CA LEU A 411 3.68 -3.30 20.37
C LEU A 411 5.07 -2.73 20.09
N TRP A 412 5.12 -1.63 19.34
CA TRP A 412 6.34 -0.85 19.27
C TRP A 412 6.63 -0.25 20.65
N GLU A 413 7.88 -0.30 21.08
CA GLU A 413 8.27 0.24 22.38
C GLU A 413 8.40 1.77 22.30
N THR A 414 8.01 2.44 23.38
CA THR A 414 8.35 3.85 23.57
C THR A 414 9.86 3.98 23.76
N PRO A 415 10.52 4.97 23.11
CA PRO A 415 11.96 5.15 23.25
C PRO A 415 12.38 5.33 24.71
N ARG A 416 13.60 4.89 25.02
CA ARG A 416 14.18 5.06 26.36
C ARG A 416 14.49 6.54 26.60
N GLY A 417 13.98 7.08 27.72
CA GLY A 417 14.04 8.51 28.05
C GLY A 417 12.77 9.25 27.64
N GLU A 418 12.42 10.32 28.37
CA GLU A 418 11.27 11.16 28.03
C GLU A 418 11.60 12.09 26.84
N LEU A 419 11.69 11.53 25.65
CA LEU A 419 11.82 12.31 24.42
C LEU A 419 10.51 13.02 24.09
N SER A 420 10.60 14.33 23.86
CA SER A 420 9.45 15.15 23.51
C SER A 420 9.82 16.17 22.45
N ALA A 421 8.89 16.43 21.53
CA ALA A 421 9.00 17.48 20.52
C ALA A 421 8.20 18.73 20.93
N ARG A 422 8.02 18.97 22.24
CA ARG A 422 7.31 20.15 22.74
C ARG A 422 7.97 21.44 22.30
N ASP A 423 9.29 21.50 22.23
CA ASP A 423 10.04 22.63 21.69
C ASP A 423 9.65 22.93 20.24
N LEU A 424 9.56 21.92 19.38
CA LEU A 424 9.08 22.03 18.00
C LEU A 424 7.62 22.52 17.92
N LEU A 425 6.75 22.00 18.79
CA LEU A 425 5.32 22.32 18.80
C LEU A 425 4.99 23.65 19.51
N SER A 426 5.86 24.12 20.40
CA SER A 426 5.66 25.35 21.18
C SER A 426 5.94 26.63 20.40
N VAL A 427 6.59 26.53 19.24
CA VAL A 427 6.79 27.68 18.34
C VAL A 427 5.46 28.01 17.66
N VAL A 428 4.73 28.98 18.21
CA VAL A 428 3.41 29.38 17.71
C VAL A 428 3.49 30.38 16.55
N ASP A 429 4.49 31.27 16.57
CA ASP A 429 4.63 32.36 15.59
C ASP A 429 6.01 32.40 14.92
N GLY A 430 6.03 32.87 13.67
CA GLY A 430 7.25 33.10 12.89
C GLY A 430 7.52 32.09 11.76
N PRO A 431 8.64 32.24 11.03
CA PRO A 431 8.94 31.43 9.86
C PRO A 431 9.21 29.95 10.19
N HIS A 432 9.51 29.66 11.46
CA HIS A 432 9.85 28.32 11.96
C HIS A 432 8.70 27.62 12.72
N ALA A 433 7.51 28.23 12.81
CA ALA A 433 6.34 27.62 13.42
C ALA A 433 5.80 26.48 12.55
N LEU A 434 5.59 25.31 13.17
CA LEU A 434 5.03 24.14 12.49
C LEU A 434 3.53 24.36 12.24
N ASP A 435 3.11 24.35 10.98
CA ASP A 435 1.69 24.52 10.65
C ASP A 435 0.99 23.15 10.65
N ILE A 436 0.30 22.85 11.75
CA ILE A 436 -0.47 21.61 11.94
C ILE A 436 -1.96 21.80 11.66
N THR A 437 -2.36 22.95 11.12
CA THR A 437 -3.76 23.26 10.82
C THR A 437 -4.29 22.27 9.78
N PRO A 438 -5.44 21.62 10.01
CA PRO A 438 -6.04 20.74 9.01
C PRO A 438 -6.29 21.47 7.68
N GLN A 439 -5.71 20.96 6.60
CA GLN A 439 -5.91 21.50 5.26
C GLN A 439 -6.94 20.66 4.50
N TYR A 440 -8.04 21.30 4.11
CA TYR A 440 -9.10 20.65 3.33
C TYR A 440 -8.80 20.62 1.82
N GLN A 441 -8.00 21.58 1.34
CA GLN A 441 -7.50 21.61 -0.03
C GLN A 441 -6.17 20.87 -0.11
N ARG A 442 -6.08 19.87 -0.98
CA ARG A 442 -4.86 19.07 -1.16
C ARG A 442 -3.67 19.91 -1.64
N ASP A 443 -3.94 21.03 -2.28
CA ASP A 443 -2.91 22.00 -2.67
C ASP A 443 -2.22 22.69 -1.52
N LYS A 444 -3.02 23.29 -0.65
CA LYS A 444 -2.52 23.90 0.57
C LYS A 444 -1.86 22.87 1.48
N GLY A 445 -2.46 21.68 1.60
CA GLY A 445 -1.91 20.57 2.39
C GLY A 445 -0.53 20.11 1.92
N PHE A 446 -0.32 19.99 0.60
CA PHE A 446 1.01 19.61 0.07
C PHE A 446 2.06 20.69 0.36
N THR A 447 1.74 21.96 0.11
CA THR A 447 2.66 23.08 0.35
C THR A 447 2.98 23.24 1.84
N GLN A 448 1.97 23.08 2.71
CA GLN A 448 2.13 23.04 4.15
C GLN A 448 3.09 21.91 4.57
N ALA A 449 2.90 20.72 4.02
CA ALA A 449 3.74 19.58 4.38
C ALA A 449 5.20 19.75 3.93
N GLU A 450 5.46 20.36 2.76
CA GLU A 450 6.84 20.70 2.35
C GLU A 450 7.47 21.79 3.21
N ARG A 451 6.70 22.79 3.63
CA ARG A 451 7.17 23.79 4.59
C ARG A 451 7.53 23.12 5.92
N ASN A 452 6.65 22.27 6.45
CA ASN A 452 6.86 21.54 7.70
C ASN A 452 8.09 20.63 7.60
N ARG A 453 8.33 19.98 6.47
CA ARG A 453 9.53 19.16 6.22
C ARG A 453 10.82 19.95 6.42
N LYS A 454 10.90 21.19 5.92
CA LYS A 454 12.06 22.08 6.11
C LYS A 454 12.21 22.53 7.57
N ILE A 455 11.10 22.82 8.25
CA ILE A 455 11.09 23.22 9.66
C ILE A 455 11.59 22.07 10.54
N VAL A 456 11.03 20.88 10.37
CA VAL A 456 11.45 19.67 11.08
C VAL A 456 12.91 19.35 10.80
N TRP A 457 13.38 19.51 9.56
CA TRP A 457 14.81 19.33 9.25
C TRP A 457 15.70 20.31 10.01
N ASN A 458 15.33 21.59 10.08
CA ASN A 458 16.08 22.58 10.86
C ASN A 458 16.08 22.26 12.35
N TRP A 459 14.94 21.82 12.89
CA TRP A 459 14.81 21.38 14.28
C TRP A 459 15.72 20.17 14.55
N LEU A 460 15.67 19.16 13.70
CA LEU A 460 16.49 17.96 13.76
C LEU A 460 17.99 18.31 13.79
N MET A 461 18.43 19.20 12.90
CA MET A 461 19.84 19.59 12.80
C MET A 461 20.33 20.51 13.92
N LYS A 462 19.43 21.22 14.62
CA LYS A 462 19.78 22.17 15.70
C LYS A 462 19.63 21.59 17.10
N VAL A 463 18.61 20.77 17.31
CA VAL A 463 18.22 20.22 18.62
C VAL A 463 18.64 18.76 18.71
N CYS A 464 18.05 17.90 17.88
CA CYS A 464 18.27 16.45 17.96
C CYS A 464 19.73 16.05 17.73
N SER A 465 20.45 16.75 16.85
CA SER A 465 21.87 16.50 16.57
C SER A 465 22.79 16.73 17.77
N ARG A 466 22.35 17.49 18.78
CA ARG A 466 23.13 17.85 19.98
C ARG A 466 22.77 17.02 21.21
N ASP A 467 21.69 16.24 21.13
CA ASP A 467 21.17 15.43 22.22
C ASP A 467 21.44 13.94 21.95
N ALA A 468 22.29 13.33 22.77
CA ALA A 468 22.68 11.94 22.63
C ALA A 468 21.48 10.96 22.65
N HIS A 469 20.40 11.28 23.38
CA HIS A 469 19.21 10.43 23.41
C HIS A 469 18.47 10.44 22.07
N TRP A 470 18.40 11.59 21.40
CA TRP A 470 17.81 11.69 20.06
C TRP A 470 18.67 11.00 19.00
N VAL A 471 19.99 11.18 19.06
CA VAL A 471 20.92 10.52 18.13
C VAL A 471 20.81 9.00 18.27
N ASP A 472 20.86 8.49 19.50
CA ASP A 472 20.68 7.05 19.75
C ASP A 472 19.31 6.61 19.25
N ALA A 473 18.21 7.27 19.63
CA ALA A 473 16.87 6.86 19.22
C ALA A 473 16.72 6.77 17.69
N LEU A 474 17.16 7.77 16.94
CA LEU A 474 16.96 7.84 15.49
C LEU A 474 17.79 6.82 14.69
N GLY A 475 18.97 6.44 15.18
CA GLY A 475 19.85 5.53 14.45
C GLY A 475 20.39 6.12 13.14
N VAL A 476 20.53 7.44 13.08
CA VAL A 476 21.19 8.21 11.99
C VAL A 476 22.39 8.96 12.57
N VAL A 477 23.36 9.28 11.72
CA VAL A 477 24.58 9.99 12.12
C VAL A 477 24.47 11.47 11.75
N PHE A 478 24.61 12.36 12.75
CA PHE A 478 24.62 13.82 12.56
C PHE A 478 26.00 14.44 12.55
N ASP A 479 26.93 13.88 13.35
CA ASP A 479 28.30 14.35 13.48
C ASP A 479 29.24 13.12 13.36
N PRO A 480 30.08 13.05 12.32
CA PRO A 480 30.98 11.94 12.10
C PRO A 480 32.27 12.15 12.91
N GLN A 481 32.19 12.08 14.24
CA GLN A 481 33.39 12.10 15.05
C GLN A 481 34.11 10.75 14.93
N ARG A 482 35.44 10.78 14.81
CA ARG A 482 36.27 9.56 14.79
C ARG A 482 36.16 8.84 16.13
N GLY A 483 35.37 7.76 16.16
CA GLY A 483 35.20 6.83 17.28
C GLY A 483 35.60 5.40 16.91
N LYS A 484 35.28 4.43 17.77
CA LYS A 484 35.57 3.00 17.50
C LYS A 484 34.78 2.42 16.32
N ASP A 485 33.61 2.97 16.04
CA ASP A 485 32.70 2.55 14.95
C ASP A 485 32.61 3.64 13.86
N TYR A 486 33.76 4.15 13.39
CA TYR A 486 33.80 5.19 12.38
C TYR A 486 33.47 4.65 10.98
N PHE A 487 32.51 5.26 10.28
CA PHE A 487 32.13 4.91 8.90
C PHE A 487 31.77 6.12 8.03
N ALA A 488 32.33 7.30 8.34
CA ALA A 488 31.89 8.54 7.73
C ALA A 488 32.20 8.63 6.23
N GLY A 489 33.31 8.04 5.76
CA GLY A 489 33.72 8.12 4.36
C GLY A 489 32.69 7.59 3.37
N THR A 490 31.82 6.68 3.82
CA THR A 490 30.73 6.16 2.98
C THR A 490 29.41 6.92 3.12
N LEU A 491 29.28 7.85 4.08
CA LEU A 491 28.12 8.72 4.18
C LEU A 491 28.12 9.78 3.07
N PHE A 492 26.92 10.18 2.65
CA PHE A 492 26.77 11.31 1.74
C PHE A 492 26.92 12.61 2.53
N ALA A 493 27.73 13.54 2.03
CA ALA A 493 27.85 14.87 2.61
C ALA A 493 26.56 15.68 2.40
N GLY A 494 26.21 16.49 3.40
CA GLY A 494 25.10 17.43 3.36
C GLY A 494 25.47 18.72 2.62
N LYS A 495 24.68 19.78 2.86
CA LYS A 495 25.03 21.14 2.37
C LYS A 495 26.30 21.68 3.00
N ASP A 496 26.53 21.32 4.27
CA ASP A 496 27.79 21.52 4.96
C ASP A 496 28.62 20.25 4.71
N PRO A 497 29.75 20.34 3.99
CA PRO A 497 30.61 19.19 3.69
C PRO A 497 31.11 18.46 4.94
N ALA A 498 31.18 19.15 6.09
CA ALA A 498 31.59 18.55 7.36
C ALA A 498 30.48 17.69 8.02
N ARG A 499 29.24 17.72 7.51
CA ARG A 499 28.10 17.02 8.11
C ARG A 499 27.44 16.03 7.17
N PRO A 500 27.10 14.81 7.64
CA PRO A 500 26.33 13.84 6.87
C PRO A 500 24.96 14.39 6.46
N ALA A 501 24.53 14.02 5.26
CA ALA A 501 23.22 14.32 4.73
C ALA A 501 22.15 13.49 5.45
N VAL A 502 21.28 14.18 6.18
CA VAL A 502 20.05 13.61 6.73
C VAL A 502 18.86 14.21 6.00
N GLU A 503 17.96 13.36 5.50
CA GLU A 503 16.74 13.74 4.78
C GLU A 503 15.54 13.57 5.72
N VAL A 504 14.79 14.64 5.99
CA VAL A 504 13.39 14.50 6.42
C VAL A 504 12.60 14.21 5.15
N HIS A 505 12.13 12.96 5.01
CA HIS A 505 11.46 12.46 3.82
C HIS A 505 10.02 12.96 3.77
N SER A 506 9.30 12.85 4.88
CA SER A 506 7.91 13.27 4.97
C SER A 506 7.57 13.79 6.38
N VAL A 507 6.61 14.71 6.43
CA VAL A 507 5.98 15.19 7.67
C VAL A 507 4.49 15.24 7.40
N ARG A 508 3.70 14.49 8.17
CA ARG A 508 2.26 14.31 7.96
C ARG A 508 1.53 14.43 9.29
N SER A 509 0.60 15.38 9.37
CA SER A 509 -0.41 15.39 10.43
C SER A 509 -1.54 14.43 10.07
N CYS A 510 -1.99 13.67 11.07
CA CYS A 510 -3.00 12.62 10.92
C CYS A 510 -4.08 12.83 11.97
N ARG A 511 -5.34 12.74 11.56
CA ARG A 511 -6.48 12.78 12.48
C ARG A 511 -7.39 11.58 12.20
N ARG A 512 -7.31 10.57 13.06
CA ARG A 512 -8.08 9.32 12.91
C ARG A 512 -9.21 9.29 13.93
N ALA A 513 -10.38 8.90 13.46
CA ALA A 513 -11.56 8.70 14.29
C ALA A 513 -11.84 7.20 14.49
N GLY A 514 -12.00 6.79 15.73
CA GLY A 514 -12.43 5.44 16.10
C GLY A 514 -13.96 5.28 16.04
N PRO A 515 -14.46 4.03 16.10
CA PRO A 515 -15.89 3.74 16.01
C PRO A 515 -16.71 4.29 17.19
N ASP A 516 -16.11 4.47 18.37
CA ASP A 516 -16.80 4.94 19.59
C ASP A 516 -16.47 6.39 19.94
N GLY A 517 -16.00 7.17 18.96
CA GLY A 517 -15.69 8.59 19.12
C GLY A 517 -14.26 8.90 19.56
N GLN A 518 -13.36 7.92 19.56
CA GLN A 518 -11.94 8.16 19.80
C GLN A 518 -11.37 9.14 18.74
N ASP A 519 -10.59 10.15 19.15
CA ASP A 519 -9.90 11.11 18.27
C ASP A 519 -8.38 11.00 18.50
N LEU A 520 -7.69 10.37 17.56
CA LEU A 520 -6.24 10.18 17.57
C LEU A 520 -5.58 11.21 16.65
N ARG A 521 -4.77 12.11 17.24
CA ARG A 521 -4.04 13.16 16.52
C ARG A 521 -2.55 12.92 16.62
N GLN A 522 -1.92 12.65 15.49
CA GLN A 522 -0.51 12.28 15.44
C GLN A 522 0.24 13.07 14.37
N LEU A 523 1.52 13.33 14.64
CA LEU A 523 2.48 13.79 13.67
C LEU A 523 3.40 12.62 13.33
N VAL A 524 3.39 12.22 12.07
CA VAL A 524 4.25 11.17 11.52
C VAL A 524 5.39 11.85 10.77
N ILE A 525 6.62 11.56 11.16
CA ILE A 525 7.84 12.11 10.55
C ILE A 525 8.71 10.95 10.10
N GLU A 526 9.09 10.94 8.83
CA GLU A 526 10.03 9.97 8.29
C GLU A 526 11.37 10.63 8.04
N ILE A 527 12.41 10.04 8.61
CA ILE A 527 13.80 10.50 8.48
C ILE A 527 14.57 9.38 7.79
N THR A 528 15.39 9.74 6.81
CA THR A 528 16.24 8.78 6.10
C THR A 528 17.66 9.30 5.94
N GLN A 529 18.61 8.38 5.85
CA GLN A 529 20.02 8.66 5.60
C GLN A 529 20.56 7.64 4.59
N ARG A 530 21.58 8.05 3.83
CA ARG A 530 22.20 7.26 2.77
C ARG A 530 23.66 6.98 3.08
N ARG A 531 24.09 5.76 2.76
CA ARG A 531 25.46 5.26 2.85
C ARG A 531 25.82 4.55 1.56
N ARG A 532 27.00 4.85 1.02
CA ARG A 532 27.61 4.14 -0.11
C ARG A 532 27.98 2.73 0.34
N ALA A 533 27.58 1.75 -0.45
CA ALA A 533 27.84 0.37 -0.13
C ALA A 533 28.52 -0.38 -1.26
N PHE A 534 29.39 -1.30 -0.85
CA PHE A 534 30.23 -2.11 -1.73
C PHE A 534 29.88 -3.58 -1.54
N LEU A 535 29.97 -4.37 -2.61
CA LEU A 535 29.77 -5.82 -2.58
C LEU A 535 30.91 -6.51 -1.81
N SER A 536 32.14 -6.00 -1.94
CA SER A 536 33.29 -6.45 -1.15
C SER A 536 33.25 -5.86 0.27
N PRO A 537 33.24 -6.70 1.32
CA PRO A 537 33.34 -6.24 2.70
C PRO A 537 34.65 -5.50 3.00
N ASP A 538 35.75 -5.91 2.38
CA ASP A 538 37.07 -5.32 2.63
C ASP A 538 37.12 -3.89 2.08
N VAL A 539 36.64 -3.70 0.85
CA VAL A 539 36.50 -2.36 0.24
C VAL A 539 35.57 -1.49 1.07
N GLN A 540 34.45 -2.04 1.58
CA GLN A 540 33.59 -1.28 2.48
C GLN A 540 34.36 -0.79 3.71
N HIS A 541 35.11 -1.69 4.36
CA HIS A 541 35.83 -1.33 5.58
C HIS A 541 36.85 -0.24 5.33
N GLU A 542 37.64 -0.35 4.26
CA GLU A 542 38.60 0.69 3.86
C GLU A 542 37.91 2.03 3.60
N GLN A 543 36.80 2.04 2.86
CA GLN A 543 36.07 3.26 2.52
C GLN A 543 35.35 3.88 3.73
N ASP A 544 34.89 3.05 4.67
CA ASP A 544 34.28 3.52 5.92
C ASP A 544 35.29 4.29 6.78
N GLN A 545 36.57 3.88 6.80
CA GLN A 545 37.62 4.53 7.59
C GLN A 545 38.09 5.88 7.01
N LEU A 546 37.71 6.21 5.78
CA LEU A 546 38.02 7.50 5.18
C LEU A 546 37.16 8.60 5.83
N ASP A 547 37.66 9.83 5.79
CA ASP A 547 36.82 10.99 6.09
C ASP A 547 35.85 11.24 4.93
N MET A 548 34.75 11.95 5.19
CA MET A 548 33.87 12.38 4.10
C MET A 548 34.68 13.24 3.13
N SER A 549 34.93 12.72 1.93
CA SER A 549 35.72 13.39 0.91
C SER A 549 35.06 14.69 0.45
N ASP A 550 35.84 15.76 0.31
CA ASP A 550 35.44 16.94 -0.46
C ASP A 550 35.09 16.52 -1.90
N ALA A 551 34.03 17.13 -2.45
CA ALA A 551 33.25 16.66 -3.59
C ALA A 551 33.95 16.57 -4.97
N GLU A 552 35.29 16.62 -5.06
CA GLU A 552 36.00 16.67 -6.34
C GLU A 552 36.01 15.33 -7.09
N SER A 553 35.94 14.18 -6.41
CA SER A 553 35.65 12.87 -7.02
C SER A 553 35.23 11.84 -5.95
N PRO A 554 33.93 11.73 -5.62
CA PRO A 554 33.49 10.73 -4.65
C PRO A 554 33.79 9.31 -5.18
N PRO A 555 34.17 8.36 -4.32
CA PRO A 555 34.36 6.97 -4.75
C PRO A 555 33.06 6.43 -5.35
N GLY A 556 33.19 5.68 -6.45
CA GLY A 556 32.09 4.88 -6.99
C GLY A 556 31.54 3.94 -5.91
N TYR A 557 30.30 3.48 -6.06
CA TYR A 557 29.69 2.53 -5.12
C TYR A 557 28.87 1.51 -5.90
N ASP A 558 28.77 0.28 -5.37
CA ASP A 558 28.05 -0.80 -6.05
C ASP A 558 26.54 -0.70 -5.84
N PHE A 559 26.12 -0.27 -4.64
CA PHE A 559 24.72 -0.05 -4.32
C PHE A 559 24.53 0.99 -3.21
N LEU A 560 23.29 1.45 -3.06
CA LEU A 560 22.91 2.44 -2.05
C LEU A 560 22.33 1.73 -0.83
N PHE A 561 22.94 1.90 0.34
CA PHE A 561 22.39 1.45 1.60
C PHE A 561 21.68 2.61 2.31
N ARG A 562 20.50 2.32 2.88
CA ARG A 562 19.68 3.34 3.56
C ARG A 562 19.35 2.93 4.97
N GLY A 563 19.35 3.91 5.86
CA GLY A 563 18.82 3.82 7.22
C GLY A 563 17.82 4.95 7.46
N GLY A 564 17.17 4.94 8.60
CA GLY A 564 16.18 5.94 8.94
C GLY A 564 15.28 5.54 10.10
N ALA A 565 14.38 6.44 10.46
CA ALA A 565 13.37 6.22 11.48
C ALA A 565 12.05 6.90 11.13
N THR A 566 10.95 6.23 11.45
CA THR A 566 9.61 6.82 11.50
C THR A 566 9.31 7.21 12.95
N LEU A 567 9.04 8.49 13.17
CA LEU A 567 8.63 9.05 14.45
C LEU A 567 7.13 9.22 14.49
N ILE A 568 6.51 8.79 15.58
CA ILE A 568 5.09 9.03 15.84
C ILE A 568 4.96 9.86 17.10
N ILE A 569 4.56 11.12 16.94
CA ILE A 569 4.41 12.09 18.03
C ILE A 569 2.92 12.33 18.26
N ASP A 570 2.47 12.24 19.50
CA ASP A 570 1.09 12.58 19.87
C ASP A 570 0.95 14.11 19.92
N LEU A 571 0.06 14.65 19.09
CA LEU A 571 -0.14 16.09 18.97
C LEU A 571 -0.86 16.70 20.17
N ARG A 572 -1.44 15.89 21.07
CA ARG A 572 -2.16 16.37 22.26
C ARG A 572 -1.22 16.76 23.40
N ASP A 573 -0.10 16.05 23.56
CA ASP A 573 0.86 16.29 24.66
C ASP A 573 2.30 16.53 24.19
N GLY A 574 2.57 16.38 22.88
CA GLY A 574 3.88 16.55 22.24
C GLY A 574 4.90 15.47 22.59
N LYS A 575 4.45 14.34 23.17
CA LYS A 575 5.33 13.23 23.52
C LYS A 575 5.58 12.34 22.32
N LEU A 576 6.82 11.88 22.19
CA LEU A 576 7.19 10.86 21.20
C LEU A 576 6.70 9.49 21.69
N ARG A 577 5.82 8.86 20.92
CA ARG A 577 5.27 7.54 21.26
C ARG A 577 6.15 6.42 20.75
N TYR A 578 6.59 6.51 19.50
CA TYR A 578 7.33 5.43 18.83
C TYR A 578 8.46 5.96 17.96
N VAL A 579 9.55 5.19 17.92
CA VAL A 579 10.68 5.36 16.99
C VAL A 579 10.92 4.04 16.28
N ILE A 580 10.46 3.96 15.03
CA ILE A 580 10.48 2.72 14.25
C ILE A 580 11.62 2.83 13.26
N ARG A 581 12.76 2.19 13.58
CA ARG A 581 14.04 2.52 12.97
C ARG A 581 14.72 1.35 12.28
N LYS A 582 15.55 1.71 11.30
CA LYS A 582 16.55 0.87 10.64
C LYS A 582 17.86 1.63 10.67
N ARG A 583 18.78 1.24 11.55
CA ARG A 583 20.00 2.03 11.77
C ARG A 583 20.91 2.02 10.55
N ILE A 584 21.54 3.15 10.26
CA ILE A 584 22.47 3.30 9.12
C ILE A 584 23.82 2.56 9.33
N ASP A 585 24.15 2.26 10.59
CA ASP A 585 25.37 1.57 11.02
C ASP A 585 25.16 0.07 11.26
N ASP A 586 23.97 -0.47 10.93
CA ASP A 586 23.68 -1.89 11.08
C ASP A 586 24.41 -2.72 10.00
N ASN A 587 25.62 -3.18 10.35
CA ASN A 587 26.45 -3.98 9.46
C ASN A 587 25.86 -5.37 9.16
N LEU A 588 25.03 -5.94 10.04
CA LEU A 588 24.34 -7.21 9.75
C LEU A 588 23.32 -7.02 8.64
N ARG A 589 22.56 -5.91 8.69
CA ARG A 589 21.61 -5.55 7.63
C ARG A 589 22.32 -5.20 6.32
N LEU A 590 23.46 -4.52 6.39
CA LEU A 590 24.31 -4.26 5.22
C LEU A 590 24.78 -5.58 4.57
N MET A 591 25.26 -6.54 5.37
CA MET A 591 25.64 -7.86 4.87
C MET A 591 24.45 -8.64 4.29
N ALA A 592 23.27 -8.56 4.91
CA ALA A 592 22.06 -9.19 4.37
C ALA A 592 21.67 -8.59 3.01
N HIS A 593 21.74 -7.26 2.86
CA HIS A 593 21.50 -6.57 1.59
C HIS A 593 22.51 -7.01 0.52
N ARG A 594 23.80 -7.14 0.87
CA ARG A 594 24.83 -7.69 -0.05
C ARG A 594 24.49 -9.10 -0.51
N ARG A 595 24.13 -10.00 0.40
CA ARG A 595 23.77 -11.38 0.07
C ARG A 595 22.55 -11.44 -0.84
N PHE A 596 21.54 -10.62 -0.56
CA PHE A 596 20.36 -10.50 -1.39
C PHE A 596 20.71 -10.05 -2.82
N LEU A 597 21.55 -9.02 -2.95
CA LEU A 597 22.02 -8.60 -4.27
C LEU A 597 22.86 -9.70 -4.93
N ALA A 598 23.81 -10.32 -4.24
CA ALA A 598 24.65 -11.37 -4.80
C ALA A 598 23.87 -12.61 -5.27
N ALA A 599 22.80 -12.98 -4.54
CA ALA A 599 21.90 -14.07 -4.93
C ALA A 599 20.98 -13.70 -6.11
N GLY A 600 20.65 -12.41 -6.26
CA GLY A 600 19.76 -11.88 -7.29
C GLY A 600 20.44 -11.68 -8.66
N SER A 601 21.06 -12.72 -9.23
CA SER A 601 21.45 -12.74 -10.65
C SER A 601 20.26 -13.00 -11.60
N ASP A 602 19.04 -13.06 -11.08
CA ASP A 602 17.81 -13.11 -11.87
C ASP A 602 17.42 -11.72 -12.40
N SER A 603 16.81 -11.71 -13.59
CA SER A 603 16.50 -10.54 -14.43
C SER A 603 15.82 -9.38 -13.70
N LEU A 604 14.98 -9.66 -12.69
CA LEU A 604 14.23 -8.68 -11.91
C LEU A 604 15.12 -7.81 -11.01
N THR A 605 16.14 -8.37 -10.38
CA THR A 605 17.05 -7.61 -9.50
C THR A 605 17.94 -6.64 -10.29
N LEU A 606 18.25 -6.97 -11.54
CA LEU A 606 19.01 -6.11 -12.46
C LEU A 606 18.20 -4.88 -12.89
N THR A 607 16.89 -5.01 -13.11
CA THR A 607 15.98 -3.89 -13.43
C THR A 607 15.94 -2.81 -12.35
N TYR A 608 16.13 -3.20 -11.08
CA TYR A 608 16.19 -2.25 -9.96
C TYR A 608 17.59 -1.71 -9.67
N ARG A 609 18.67 -2.35 -10.15
CA ARG A 609 20.07 -1.90 -9.96
C ARG A 609 20.41 -0.69 -10.83
N HIS A 610 19.95 -0.70 -12.08
CA HIS A 610 20.10 0.39 -13.02
C HIS A 610 18.79 0.57 -13.79
N PRO A 611 17.88 1.46 -13.37
CA PRO A 611 16.78 1.83 -14.24
C PRO A 611 17.38 2.58 -15.43
N ASP A 612 17.61 1.88 -16.54
CA ASP A 612 17.62 2.57 -17.83
C ASP A 612 16.31 3.35 -17.88
N GLY A 613 16.37 4.65 -18.15
CA GLY A 613 15.20 5.55 -18.09
C GLY A 613 14.06 5.21 -19.06
N ARG A 614 14.13 4.08 -19.76
CA ARG A 614 13.12 3.55 -20.68
C ARG A 614 12.38 2.32 -20.12
N ASP A 615 12.91 1.65 -19.10
CA ASP A 615 12.35 0.42 -18.56
C ASP A 615 11.58 0.70 -17.26
N ASN A 616 10.26 0.48 -17.30
CA ASN A 616 9.43 0.64 -16.11
C ASN A 616 9.50 -0.65 -15.26
N PRO A 617 10.03 -0.62 -14.03
CA PRO A 617 10.17 -1.80 -13.18
C PRO A 617 8.83 -2.50 -12.90
N PHE A 618 7.72 -1.75 -12.82
CA PHE A 618 6.38 -2.35 -12.68
C PHE A 618 5.96 -3.09 -13.95
N ALA A 619 6.17 -2.47 -15.11
CA ALA A 619 5.85 -3.12 -16.39
C ALA A 619 6.65 -4.42 -16.59
N LEU A 620 7.90 -4.46 -16.11
CA LEU A 620 8.76 -5.64 -16.17
C LEU A 620 8.39 -6.69 -15.11
N MET A 621 7.98 -6.29 -13.90
CA MET A 621 7.43 -7.22 -12.90
C MET A 621 6.23 -7.99 -13.45
N HIS A 622 5.30 -7.30 -14.10
CA HIS A 622 4.13 -7.95 -14.71
C HIS A 622 4.46 -8.71 -16.01
N ARG A 623 5.63 -8.50 -16.62
CA ARG A 623 6.11 -9.26 -17.81
C ARG A 623 6.92 -10.50 -17.46
N GLY A 624 7.37 -10.65 -16.21
CA GLY A 624 8.26 -11.71 -15.75
C GLY A 624 7.60 -13.07 -15.54
N ILE A 625 6.51 -13.36 -16.25
CA ILE A 625 5.69 -14.58 -16.10
C ILE A 625 5.54 -15.25 -17.46
#